data_AF-A0A7J8LQQ5-F1
#
_entry.id   AF-A0A7J8LQQ5-F1
#
_cell.length_a   1.000
_cell.length_b   1.000
_cell.length_c   1.000
_cell.angle_alpha   90.00
_cell.angle_beta   90.00
_cell.angle_gamma   90.00
#
_symmetry.space_group_name_H-M   'P 1'
#
loop_
_entity.id
_entity.type
_entity.pdbx_description
1 polymer ?
#
loop_
_entity_poly.entity_id
_entity_poly.type
_entity_poly.pdbx_seq_one_letter_code
_entity_poly.pdbx_strand_id
1 'polypeptide(L)'
;MNSFCKNITFFMLVQSITIIPLVASSSLEPDQGHLDDNSRLSLWFKTWHVHTVNDLSNNKTLLVHCKSRDDDLGIHNLTVGTEFNWKFRPRIFGGTLFWCYMAYDNLHAAFKVFWEDPSLYAKCNYGDCYWIARDDGIYLKNIP
;
A
#
# COMPACT_ATOMS: atom_id res chain seq x y z
N MET A 1 -8.62 13.93 17.49
CA MET A 1 -7.58 14.70 16.77
C MET A 1 -6.76 15.46 17.81
N ASN A 2 -5.42 15.33 17.80
CA ASN A 2 -4.44 16.01 18.66
C ASN A 2 -4.11 15.34 20.03
N SER A 3 -3.09 14.46 20.00
CA SER A 3 -2.15 14.29 21.13
C SER A 3 -0.85 13.62 20.65
N PHE A 4 -0.96 12.71 19.66
CA PHE A 4 0.18 11.93 19.16
C PHE A 4 1.22 12.74 18.35
N CYS A 5 0.81 13.83 17.67
CA CYS A 5 1.75 14.65 16.87
C CYS A 5 2.69 15.53 17.71
N LYS A 6 2.36 15.87 18.97
CA LYS A 6 3.22 16.73 19.81
C LYS A 6 4.41 15.98 20.39
N ASN A 7 4.27 14.69 20.67
CA ASN A 7 5.35 13.89 21.27
C ASN A 7 6.44 13.49 20.28
N ILE A 8 6.17 13.52 18.97
CA ILE A 8 7.13 13.13 17.92
C ILE A 8 8.14 14.25 17.64
N THR A 9 7.75 15.52 17.75
CA THR A 9 8.69 16.64 17.57
C THR A 9 9.74 16.74 18.68
N PHE A 10 9.47 16.17 19.86
CA PHE A 10 10.38 16.22 21.02
C PHE A 10 11.48 15.15 20.97
N PHE A 11 11.26 14.01 20.29
CA PHE A 11 12.20 12.88 20.28
C PHE A 11 13.35 13.00 19.26
N MET A 12 13.30 13.98 18.35
CA MET A 12 14.34 14.18 17.31
C MET A 12 15.47 15.13 17.73
N LEU A 13 15.42 15.74 18.92
CA LEU A 13 16.47 16.66 19.40
C LEU A 13 17.41 16.08 20.46
N VAL A 14 17.32 14.78 20.74
CA VAL A 14 18.25 14.12 21.66
C VAL A 14 18.82 12.86 21.02
N GLN A 15 19.77 13.02 20.11
CA GLN A 15 20.81 12.03 19.91
C GLN A 15 22.18 12.69 20.00
N SER A 16 22.77 12.43 21.16
CA SER A 16 24.15 12.59 21.56
C SER A 16 25.17 12.39 20.44
N ILE A 17 26.14 13.31 20.41
CA ILE A 17 27.45 13.16 19.79
C ILE A 17 28.08 11.86 20.31
N THR A 18 28.20 10.86 19.45
CA THR A 18 29.13 9.73 19.66
C THR A 18 30.14 9.74 18.52
N ILE A 19 31.35 10.20 18.84
CA ILE A 19 32.53 10.03 18.00
C ILE A 19 32.89 8.54 18.05
N ILE A 20 32.87 7.85 16.91
CA ILE A 20 33.41 6.49 16.77
C ILE A 20 34.45 6.49 15.64
N PRO A 21 35.60 5.79 15.82
CA PRO A 21 36.81 6.01 15.05
C PRO A 21 36.79 5.33 13.68
N LEU A 22 37.62 5.89 12.80
CA LEU A 22 37.97 5.42 11.47
C LEU A 22 38.50 3.97 11.50
N VAL A 23 37.77 3.03 10.89
CA VAL A 23 38.33 1.76 10.41
C VAL A 23 37.84 1.53 8.97
N ALA A 24 38.79 1.24 8.09
CA ALA A 24 38.63 1.11 6.65
C ALA A 24 38.27 -0.33 6.23
N SER A 25 37.39 -0.44 5.22
CA SER A 25 37.06 -1.57 4.30
C SER A 25 35.53 -1.64 4.17
N SER A 26 34.85 -1.74 3.02
CA SER A 26 35.16 -2.29 1.71
C SER A 26 33.99 -1.98 0.74
N SER A 27 34.23 -2.12 -0.58
CA SER A 27 33.26 -2.36 -1.67
C SER A 27 32.16 -1.32 -1.95
N LEU A 28 32.33 -0.55 -3.03
CA LEU A 28 31.26 0.14 -3.75
C LEU A 28 30.45 -0.92 -4.54
N GLU A 29 29.26 -1.26 -4.05
CA GLU A 29 28.22 -1.96 -4.82
C GLU A 29 27.26 -0.92 -5.45
N PRO A 30 26.62 -1.24 -6.58
CA PRO A 30 26.09 -0.24 -7.52
C PRO A 30 24.81 0.43 -7.03
N ASP A 31 24.69 1.70 -7.42
CA ASP A 31 23.55 2.61 -7.20
C ASP A 31 22.19 1.94 -7.52
N GLN A 32 21.48 1.54 -6.47
CA GLN A 32 20.04 1.33 -6.51
C GLN A 32 19.37 2.63 -6.08
N GLY A 33 18.77 3.31 -7.06
CA GLY A 33 18.14 4.63 -6.94
C GLY A 33 17.62 4.96 -5.55
N HIS A 34 18.38 5.83 -4.87
CA HIS A 34 18.11 6.31 -3.53
C HIS A 34 16.91 7.27 -3.56
N LEU A 35 15.72 6.79 -3.20
CA LEU A 35 14.61 7.66 -2.82
C LEU A 35 15.02 8.41 -1.55
N ASP A 36 15.03 9.73 -1.66
CA ASP A 36 15.38 10.66 -0.59
C ASP A 36 14.48 10.48 0.64
N ASP A 37 15.07 10.55 1.83
CA ASP A 37 14.38 10.26 3.10
C ASP A 37 13.21 11.22 3.36
N ASN A 38 13.30 12.46 2.86
CA ASN A 38 12.20 13.43 2.85
C ASN A 38 11.00 12.97 2.01
N SER A 39 11.23 12.31 0.88
CA SER A 39 10.17 11.74 0.03
C SER A 39 9.48 10.55 0.69
N ARG A 40 10.23 9.67 1.36
CA ARG A 40 9.63 8.56 2.14
C ARG A 40 8.74 9.07 3.25
N LEU A 41 9.19 10.11 3.97
CA LEU A 41 8.40 10.74 5.02
C LEU A 41 7.11 11.35 4.46
N SER A 42 7.17 11.99 3.28
CA SER A 42 5.99 12.51 2.57
C SER A 42 4.97 11.41 2.25
N LEU A 43 5.43 10.22 1.84
CA LEU A 43 4.55 9.10 1.47
C LEU A 43 3.76 8.53 2.65
N TRP A 44 4.30 8.56 3.88
CA TRP A 44 3.57 8.14 5.07
C TRP A 44 2.48 9.13 5.50
N PHE A 45 2.60 10.40 5.13
CA PHE A 45 1.55 11.40 5.36
C PHE A 45 0.49 11.41 4.26
N LYS A 46 0.74 10.74 3.13
CA LYS A 46 -0.20 10.66 2.01
C LYS A 46 -1.36 9.70 2.35
N THR A 47 -2.56 10.10 1.95
CA THR A 47 -3.73 9.24 2.00
C THR A 47 -3.77 8.39 0.74
N TRP A 48 -3.89 7.09 0.92
CA TRP A 48 -4.04 6.11 -0.15
C TRP A 48 -5.49 5.65 -0.25
N HIS A 49 -5.96 5.44 -1.47
CA HIS A 49 -7.24 4.81 -1.78
C HIS A 49 -6.97 3.53 -2.55
N VAL A 50 -7.58 2.44 -2.11
CA VAL A 50 -7.55 1.17 -2.83
C VAL A 50 -8.96 0.88 -3.30
N HIS A 51 -9.08 0.60 -4.59
CA HIS A 51 -10.32 0.31 -5.28
C HIS A 51 -10.28 -1.12 -5.77
N THR A 52 -11.35 -1.86 -5.54
CA THR A 52 -11.58 -3.20 -6.08
C THR A 52 -12.81 -3.12 -6.97
N VAL A 53 -12.63 -3.36 -8.28
CA VAL A 53 -13.65 -3.10 -9.30
C VAL A 53 -14.05 -4.42 -9.94
N ASN A 54 -15.35 -4.65 -10.07
CA ASN A 54 -15.89 -5.78 -10.80
C ASN A 54 -16.15 -5.42 -12.28
N ASP A 55 -15.29 -5.92 -13.17
CA ASP A 55 -15.38 -5.80 -14.64
C ASP A 55 -15.58 -7.19 -15.27
N LEU A 56 -16.22 -8.12 -14.54
CA LEU A 56 -16.59 -9.44 -15.05
C LEU A 56 -17.75 -9.35 -16.04
N SER A 57 -17.75 -10.23 -17.04
CA SER A 57 -18.87 -10.36 -17.99
C SER A 57 -20.07 -11.08 -17.37
N ASN A 58 -21.19 -11.08 -18.10
CA ASN A 58 -22.39 -11.89 -17.80
C ASN A 58 -23.03 -11.61 -16.44
N ASN A 59 -22.96 -10.36 -15.94
CA ASN A 59 -23.55 -9.95 -14.66
C ASN A 59 -23.07 -10.77 -13.46
N LYS A 60 -21.86 -11.34 -13.53
CA LYS A 60 -21.27 -12.10 -12.42
C LYS A 60 -21.03 -11.20 -11.21
N THR A 61 -21.36 -11.70 -10.03
CA THR A 61 -21.08 -11.02 -8.77
C THR A 61 -19.70 -11.43 -8.27
N LEU A 62 -18.86 -10.43 -7.95
CA LEU A 62 -17.54 -10.64 -7.38
C LEU A 62 -17.63 -10.50 -5.86
N LEU A 63 -17.30 -11.56 -5.13
CA LEU A 63 -17.07 -11.49 -3.69
C LEU A 63 -15.67 -10.94 -3.45
N VAL A 64 -15.55 -9.94 -2.59
CA VAL A 64 -14.29 -9.31 -2.18
C VAL A 64 -14.21 -9.30 -0.66
N HIS A 65 -13.14 -9.86 -0.09
CA HIS A 65 -12.82 -9.75 1.34
C HIS A 65 -11.41 -9.21 1.49
N CYS A 66 -11.30 -7.98 2.00
CA CYS A 66 -10.00 -7.32 2.19
C CYS A 66 -9.70 -7.12 3.66
N LYS A 67 -8.41 -7.21 4.01
CA LYS A 67 -7.94 -6.94 5.37
C LYS A 67 -6.46 -6.55 5.41
N SER A 68 -6.05 -5.91 6.49
CA SER A 68 -4.66 -5.74 6.90
C SER A 68 -4.36 -6.66 8.09
N ARG A 69 -3.17 -6.55 8.68
CA ARG A 69 -2.84 -7.23 9.93
C ARG A 69 -3.81 -6.87 11.06
N ASP A 70 -4.25 -5.63 11.11
CA ASP A 70 -4.93 -5.06 12.28
C ASP A 70 -6.41 -4.73 12.01
N ASP A 71 -6.79 -4.60 10.74
CA ASP A 71 -8.14 -4.20 10.34
C ASP A 71 -8.73 -5.19 9.32
N ASP A 72 -9.86 -5.80 9.66
CA ASP A 72 -10.70 -6.53 8.72
C ASP A 72 -11.72 -5.58 8.09
N LEU A 73 -11.68 -5.42 6.77
CA LEU A 73 -12.57 -4.51 6.04
C LEU A 73 -13.89 -5.18 5.64
N GLY A 74 -14.06 -6.46 5.96
CA GLY A 74 -15.28 -7.23 5.73
C GLY A 74 -15.43 -7.77 4.31
N ILE A 75 -16.53 -8.50 4.12
CA ILE A 75 -16.90 -9.13 2.85
C ILE A 75 -17.88 -8.23 2.11
N HIS A 76 -17.63 -8.01 0.83
CA HIS A 76 -18.44 -7.19 -0.08
C HIS A 76 -18.78 -8.00 -1.33
N ASN A 77 -20.04 -7.94 -1.76
CA ASN A 77 -20.49 -8.56 -3.02
C ASN A 77 -20.72 -7.45 -4.05
N LEU A 78 -19.89 -7.41 -5.08
CA LEU A 78 -19.90 -6.37 -6.10
C LEU A 78 -20.64 -6.88 -7.33
N THR A 79 -21.68 -6.17 -7.75
CA THR A 79 -22.28 -6.38 -9.07
C THR A 79 -21.37 -5.79 -10.15
N VAL A 80 -21.54 -6.21 -11.41
CA VAL A 80 -20.74 -5.70 -12.53
C VAL A 80 -20.82 -4.17 -12.62
N GLY A 81 -19.68 -3.53 -12.85
CA GLY A 81 -19.54 -2.08 -12.93
C GLY A 81 -19.49 -1.36 -11.58
N THR A 82 -19.55 -2.08 -10.47
CA THR A 82 -19.43 -1.50 -9.11
C THR A 82 -18.08 -1.75 -8.49
N GLU A 83 -17.77 -1.01 -7.43
CA GLU A 83 -16.53 -1.14 -6.69
C GLU A 83 -16.74 -1.15 -5.17
N PHE A 84 -15.80 -1.79 -4.48
CA PHE A 84 -15.53 -1.56 -3.06
C PHE A 84 -14.21 -0.82 -2.94
N ASN A 85 -14.21 0.28 -2.19
CA ASN A 85 -13.01 1.08 -1.93
C ASN A 85 -12.88 1.46 -0.46
N TRP A 86 -11.65 1.72 -0.04
CA TRP A 86 -11.33 2.27 1.27
C TRP A 86 -10.11 3.17 1.19
N LYS A 87 -9.92 3.98 2.23
CA LYS A 87 -8.77 4.85 2.36
C LYS A 87 -8.04 4.67 3.67
N PHE A 88 -6.73 4.87 3.65
CA PHE A 88 -5.88 4.77 4.83
C PHE A 88 -4.64 5.67 4.68
N ARG A 89 -3.90 5.80 5.77
CA ARG A 89 -2.53 6.37 5.76
C ARG A 89 -1.55 5.28 6.19
N PRO A 90 -0.38 5.15 5.54
CA PRO A 90 0.62 4.18 5.94
C PRO A 90 1.10 4.44 7.36
N ARG A 91 1.51 3.38 8.06
CA ARG A 91 2.11 3.53 9.38
C ARG A 91 3.54 4.01 9.23
N ILE A 92 3.95 4.90 10.13
CA ILE A 92 5.34 5.39 10.21
C ILE A 92 6.29 4.24 10.60
N PHE A 93 5.81 3.26 11.37
CA PHE A 93 6.59 2.10 11.79
C PHE A 93 5.86 0.79 11.53
N GLY A 94 6.60 -0.26 11.20
CA GLY A 94 6.08 -1.62 11.00
C GLY A 94 5.42 -1.89 9.64
N GLY A 95 5.41 -0.90 8.76
CA GLY A 95 4.89 -0.99 7.39
C GLY A 95 3.37 -1.16 7.29
N THR A 96 2.82 -0.84 6.14
CA THR A 96 1.40 -1.10 5.81
C THR A 96 1.27 -2.11 4.67
N LEU A 97 0.38 -3.09 4.88
CA LEU A 97 0.12 -4.18 3.95
C LEU A 97 -1.36 -4.53 4.00
N PHE A 98 -1.99 -4.59 2.83
CA PHE A 98 -3.35 -5.09 2.66
C PHE A 98 -3.36 -6.26 1.68
N TRP A 99 -4.21 -7.25 1.98
CA TRP A 99 -4.49 -8.37 1.10
C TRP A 99 -5.99 -8.44 0.85
N CYS A 100 -6.38 -8.90 -0.33
CA CYS A 100 -7.76 -9.24 -0.63
C CYS A 100 -7.86 -10.68 -1.11
N TYR A 101 -8.94 -11.33 -0.72
CA TYR A 101 -9.49 -12.51 -1.33
C TYR A 101 -10.60 -12.07 -2.28
N MET A 102 -10.55 -12.50 -3.53
CA MET A 102 -11.58 -12.26 -4.53
C MET A 102 -12.06 -13.59 -5.09
N ALA A 103 -13.36 -13.75 -5.26
CA ALA A 103 -13.96 -14.97 -5.79
C ALA A 103 -15.20 -14.68 -6.63
N TYR A 104 -15.37 -15.47 -7.68
CA TYR A 104 -16.61 -15.57 -8.45
C TYR A 104 -16.74 -17.00 -9.00
N ASP A 105 -17.95 -17.53 -9.05
CA ASP A 105 -18.20 -18.93 -9.43
C ASP A 105 -17.28 -19.92 -8.69
N ASN A 106 -16.42 -20.64 -9.42
CA ASN A 106 -15.42 -21.57 -8.86
C ASN A 106 -13.99 -21.02 -8.89
N LEU A 107 -13.80 -19.76 -9.32
CA LEU A 107 -12.50 -19.11 -9.45
C LEU A 107 -12.27 -18.18 -8.28
N HIS A 108 -11.04 -18.18 -7.76
CA HIS A 108 -10.67 -17.34 -6.62
C HIS A 108 -9.18 -17.04 -6.61
N ALA A 109 -8.82 -15.92 -5.99
CA ALA A 109 -7.44 -15.53 -5.78
C ALA A 109 -7.29 -14.74 -4.47
N ALA A 110 -6.18 -14.97 -3.76
CA ALA A 110 -5.75 -14.16 -2.63
C ALA A 110 -4.41 -13.50 -2.97
N PHE A 111 -4.32 -12.19 -2.83
CA PHE A 111 -3.15 -11.43 -3.26
C PHE A 111 -3.01 -10.11 -2.50
N LYS A 112 -1.82 -9.52 -2.54
CA LYS A 112 -1.55 -8.20 -1.96
C LYS A 112 -2.17 -7.13 -2.87
N VAL A 113 -2.96 -6.25 -2.27
CA VAL A 113 -3.54 -5.09 -2.98
C VAL A 113 -2.84 -3.79 -2.62
N PHE A 114 -2.06 -3.79 -1.54
CA PHE A 114 -1.17 -2.70 -1.20
C PHE A 114 0.02 -3.21 -0.40
N TRP A 115 1.22 -2.75 -0.73
CA TRP A 115 2.44 -2.95 0.05
C TRP A 115 3.39 -1.79 -0.20
N GLU A 116 4.34 -1.56 0.70
CA GLU A 116 5.27 -0.44 0.55
C GLU A 116 6.34 -0.74 -0.50
N ASP A 117 6.10 -0.29 -1.74
CA ASP A 117 6.99 -0.55 -2.88
C ASP A 117 6.95 0.59 -3.91
N PRO A 118 8.11 1.10 -4.36
CA PRO A 118 8.17 2.21 -5.31
C PRO A 118 7.46 1.93 -6.65
N SER A 119 7.50 0.69 -7.15
CA SER A 119 6.87 0.34 -8.42
C SER A 119 5.34 0.30 -8.31
N LEU A 120 4.81 -0.16 -7.16
CA LEU A 120 3.39 -0.05 -6.86
C LEU A 120 2.99 1.43 -6.77
N TYR A 121 3.78 2.22 -6.05
CA TYR A 121 3.48 3.62 -5.83
C TYR A 121 3.39 4.40 -7.14
N ALA A 122 4.34 4.20 -8.05
CA ALA A 122 4.31 4.80 -9.36
C ALA A 122 3.05 4.41 -10.14
N LYS A 123 2.68 3.11 -10.14
CA LYS A 123 1.47 2.63 -10.83
C LYS A 123 0.18 3.22 -10.29
N CYS A 124 0.14 3.52 -9.01
CA CYS A 124 -1.01 4.12 -8.34
C CYS A 124 -1.00 5.66 -8.33
N ASN A 125 -0.11 6.29 -9.11
CA ASN A 125 0.16 7.73 -9.05
C ASN A 125 0.28 8.26 -7.60
N TYR A 126 0.94 7.45 -6.78
CA TYR A 126 1.18 7.65 -5.36
C TYR A 126 -0.08 7.82 -4.50
N GLY A 127 -1.29 7.48 -4.95
CA GLY A 127 -2.51 7.80 -4.20
C GLY A 127 -3.67 6.84 -4.44
N ASP A 128 -3.95 6.48 -5.68
CA ASP A 128 -5.12 5.68 -6.04
C ASP A 128 -4.69 4.38 -6.70
N CYS A 129 -4.97 3.24 -6.07
CA CYS A 129 -4.66 1.93 -6.60
C CYS A 129 -5.95 1.23 -7.05
N TYR A 130 -6.11 0.97 -8.34
CA TYR A 130 -7.27 0.25 -8.86
C TYR A 130 -6.91 -1.19 -9.23
N TRP A 131 -7.55 -2.13 -8.55
CA TRP A 131 -7.53 -3.55 -8.86
C TRP A 131 -8.83 -3.94 -9.55
N ILE A 132 -8.74 -4.39 -10.79
CA ILE A 132 -9.88 -4.66 -11.67
C ILE A 132 -9.93 -6.16 -11.93
N ALA A 133 -11.01 -6.82 -11.50
CA ALA A 133 -11.25 -8.22 -11.79
C ALA A 133 -12.02 -8.37 -13.10
N ARG A 134 -11.49 -9.21 -13.99
CA ARG A 134 -12.03 -9.56 -15.31
C ARG A 134 -12.11 -11.08 -15.46
N ASP A 135 -12.79 -11.55 -16.50
CA ASP A 135 -12.97 -12.99 -16.73
C ASP A 135 -11.64 -13.75 -16.86
N ASP A 136 -10.59 -13.08 -17.33
CA ASP A 136 -9.26 -13.65 -17.60
C ASP A 136 -8.23 -13.38 -16.49
N GLY A 137 -8.53 -12.53 -15.51
CA GLY A 137 -7.58 -12.24 -14.44
C GLY A 137 -7.89 -10.99 -13.63
N ILE A 138 -6.93 -10.62 -12.78
CA ILE A 138 -7.01 -9.43 -11.92
C ILE A 138 -5.85 -8.50 -12.28
N TYR A 139 -6.17 -7.24 -12.53
CA TYR A 139 -5.25 -6.26 -13.10
C TYR A 139 -5.09 -5.05 -12.18
N LEU A 140 -3.84 -4.64 -11.94
CA LEU A 140 -3.55 -3.32 -11.40
C LEU A 140 -3.52 -2.30 -12.54
N LYS A 141 -4.42 -1.30 -12.49
CA LYS A 141 -4.43 -0.20 -13.46
C LYS A 141 -3.20 0.69 -13.24
N ASN A 142 -2.45 0.95 -14.30
CA ASN A 142 -1.41 1.97 -14.31
C ASN A 142 -2.05 3.36 -14.49
N ILE A 143 -1.89 4.24 -13.52
CA ILE A 143 -2.33 5.64 -13.60
C ILE A 143 -1.12 6.47 -14.05
N PRO A 144 -1.16 7.04 -15.27
CA PRO A 144 -0.10 7.91 -15.76
C PRO A 144 -0.02 9.24 -15.00
#